data_AF-X6MHR1-F1
#
_entry.id   AF-X6MHR1-F1
#
_cell.length_a   1.000
_cell.length_b   1.000
_cell.length_c   1.000
_cell.angle_alpha   90.00
_cell.angle_beta   90.00
_cell.angle_gamma   90.00
#
_symmetry.space_group_name_H-M   'P 1'
#
loop_
_entity.id
_entity.type
_entity.pdbx_description
1 polymer ?
#
loop_
_entity_poly.entity_id
_entity_poly.type
_entity_poly.pdbx_seq_one_letter_code
_entity_poly.pdbx_strand_id
1 'polypeptide(L)'
;MLFLWDTFFFLKKKKKKKREIWELIEKYAKNVKEWSWCAILQEPELVLTPNSFRMDGRPFDEEIHKKFHTSARDGTIVSYCVWPALSQNGVLISDLQIEVVVKNLSTDRQTVERNGDMKVIIEQPQDSQISEDTSSSDPICYIL
;
A
#
# COMPACT_ATOMS: atom_id res chain seq x y z
N MET A 1 -26.10 -31.62 49.22
CA MET A 1 -26.68 -31.63 47.86
C MET A 1 -26.57 -30.31 47.08
N LEU A 2 -26.11 -29.20 47.67
CA LEU A 2 -26.03 -27.88 46.99
C LEU A 2 -24.86 -27.74 45.98
N PHE A 3 -23.72 -28.42 46.20
CA PHE A 3 -22.51 -28.26 45.38
C PHE A 3 -22.61 -28.79 43.93
N LEU A 4 -23.48 -29.76 43.67
CA LEU A 4 -23.66 -30.33 42.33
C LEU A 4 -24.51 -29.44 41.40
N TRP A 5 -25.39 -28.61 41.97
CA TRP A 5 -26.22 -27.69 41.20
C TRP A 5 -25.44 -26.48 40.69
N ASP A 6 -24.54 -25.93 41.50
CA ASP A 6 -23.71 -24.78 41.11
C ASP A 6 -22.72 -25.13 40.00
N THR A 7 -22.10 -26.31 40.07
CA THR A 7 -21.19 -26.79 39.01
C THR A 7 -21.94 -27.07 37.71
N PHE A 8 -23.14 -27.65 37.78
CA PHE A 8 -24.00 -27.88 36.61
C PHE A 8 -24.49 -26.56 35.99
N PHE A 9 -24.91 -25.59 36.80
CA PHE A 9 -25.32 -24.26 36.33
C PHE A 9 -24.16 -23.50 35.68
N PHE A 10 -22.96 -23.58 36.27
CA PHE A 10 -21.75 -23.00 35.72
C PHE A 10 -21.33 -23.62 34.38
N LEU A 11 -21.42 -24.95 34.25
CA LEU A 11 -21.19 -25.67 33.00
C LEU A 11 -22.22 -25.29 31.92
N LYS A 12 -23.50 -25.14 32.27
CA LYS A 12 -24.53 -24.63 31.35
C LYS A 12 -24.23 -23.21 30.88
N LYS A 13 -23.85 -22.30 31.79
CA LYS A 13 -23.42 -20.94 31.44
C LYS A 13 -22.20 -20.94 30.50
N LYS A 14 -21.19 -21.77 30.77
CA LYS A 14 -20.01 -21.91 29.90
C LYS A 14 -20.38 -22.42 28.50
N LYS A 15 -21.25 -23.43 28.40
CA LYS A 15 -21.73 -23.96 27.11
C LYS A 15 -22.55 -22.93 26.33
N LYS A 16 -23.39 -22.15 27.01
CA LYS A 16 -24.17 -21.07 26.39
C LYS A 16 -23.27 -19.97 25.83
N LYS A 17 -22.31 -19.48 26.63
CA LYS A 17 -21.34 -18.45 26.20
C LYS A 17 -20.48 -18.92 25.02
N LYS A 18 -20.07 -20.19 25.00
CA LYS A 18 -19.34 -20.77 23.86
C LYS A 18 -20.19 -20.74 22.58
N ARG A 19 -21.48 -21.09 22.67
CA ARG A 19 -22.40 -21.07 21.51
C ARG A 19 -22.59 -19.67 20.95
N GLU A 20 -22.82 -18.68 21.82
CA GLU A 20 -22.96 -17.27 21.42
C GLU A 20 -21.72 -16.74 20.67
N ILE A 21 -20.52 -17.12 21.13
CA ILE A 21 -19.27 -16.75 20.44
C ILE A 21 -19.18 -17.40 19.06
N TRP A 22 -19.55 -18.67 18.94
CA TRP A 22 -19.55 -19.37 17.64
C TRP A 22 -20.52 -18.74 16.65
N GLU A 23 -21.73 -18.38 17.10
CA GLU A 23 -22.72 -17.68 16.26
C GLU A 23 -22.20 -16.31 15.79
N LEU A 24 -21.48 -15.58 16.66
CA LEU A 24 -20.85 -14.31 16.28
C LEU A 24 -19.76 -14.50 15.22
N ILE A 25 -18.90 -15.51 15.40
CA ILE A 25 -17.82 -15.84 14.44
C ILE A 25 -18.41 -16.25 13.10
N GLU A 26 -19.45 -17.08 13.10
CA GLU A 26 -20.12 -17.53 11.89
C GLU A 26 -20.77 -16.37 11.13
N LYS A 27 -21.44 -15.46 11.84
CA LYS A 27 -21.99 -14.23 11.27
C LYS A 27 -20.90 -13.33 10.69
N TYR A 28 -19.79 -13.15 11.41
CA TYR A 28 -18.64 -12.40 10.92
C TYR A 28 -18.08 -13.01 9.64
N ALA A 29 -17.84 -14.34 9.63
CA ALA A 29 -17.32 -15.04 8.46
C ALA A 29 -18.25 -14.94 7.25
N LYS A 30 -19.57 -15.00 7.47
CA LYS A 30 -20.56 -14.81 6.41
C LYS A 30 -20.49 -13.39 5.83
N ASN A 31 -20.46 -12.38 6.68
CA ASN A 31 -20.37 -10.98 6.25
C ASN A 31 -19.08 -10.71 5.47
N VAL A 32 -17.95 -11.22 5.94
CA VAL A 32 -16.66 -11.07 5.23
C VAL A 32 -16.75 -11.70 3.84
N LYS A 33 -17.32 -12.91 3.70
CA LYS A 33 -17.48 -13.54 2.39
C LYS A 33 -18.34 -12.72 1.43
N GLU A 34 -19.46 -12.17 1.90
CA GLU A 34 -20.32 -11.31 1.09
C GLU A 34 -19.58 -10.05 0.64
N TRP A 35 -18.85 -9.40 1.56
CA TRP A 35 -18.06 -8.21 1.24
C TRP A 35 -16.91 -8.52 0.28
N SER A 36 -16.20 -9.63 0.46
CA SER A 36 -15.13 -10.05 -0.44
C SER A 36 -15.66 -10.31 -1.85
N TRP A 37 -16.81 -10.97 -1.99
CA TRP A 37 -17.46 -11.14 -3.30
C TRP A 37 -17.86 -9.80 -3.92
N CYS A 38 -18.45 -8.93 -3.13
CA CYS A 38 -18.79 -7.58 -3.57
C CYS A 38 -17.56 -6.75 -3.93
N ALA A 39 -16.36 -7.05 -3.43
CA ALA A 39 -15.12 -6.37 -3.79
C ALA A 39 -14.49 -6.95 -5.06
N ILE A 40 -14.53 -8.28 -5.23
CA ILE A 40 -13.97 -8.99 -6.40
C ILE A 40 -14.79 -8.69 -7.67
N LEU A 41 -16.12 -8.60 -7.53
CA LEU A 41 -17.03 -8.42 -8.66
C LEU A 41 -17.31 -6.95 -9.00
N GLN A 42 -16.53 -6.00 -8.45
CA GLN A 42 -16.72 -4.59 -8.80
C GLN A 42 -16.19 -4.30 -10.18
N GLU A 43 -17.05 -3.73 -11.02
CA GLU A 43 -16.66 -3.03 -12.23
C GLU A 43 -16.85 -1.52 -11.99
N PRO A 44 -15.81 -0.68 -12.15
CA PRO A 44 -14.43 -1.02 -12.49
C PRO A 44 -13.64 -1.65 -11.32
N GLU A 45 -12.59 -2.41 -11.66
CA GLU A 45 -11.76 -3.07 -10.65
C GLU A 45 -11.11 -2.07 -9.68
N LEU A 46 -11.12 -2.42 -8.40
CA LEU A 46 -10.41 -1.72 -7.35
C LEU A 46 -8.92 -2.04 -7.43
N VAL A 47 -8.08 -1.02 -7.62
CA VAL A 47 -6.62 -1.18 -7.74
C VAL A 47 -5.92 -0.42 -6.63
N LEU A 48 -4.82 -0.96 -6.11
CA LEU A 48 -3.94 -0.24 -5.21
C LEU A 48 -3.03 0.71 -6.00
N THR A 49 -2.97 1.97 -5.57
CA THR A 49 -2.15 3.02 -6.18
C THR A 49 -1.20 3.63 -5.15
N PRO A 50 0.12 3.60 -5.37
CA PRO A 50 0.79 2.95 -6.51
C PRO A 50 0.74 1.42 -6.43
N ASN A 51 0.69 0.77 -7.59
CA ASN A 51 0.66 -0.70 -7.72
C ASN A 51 2.03 -1.37 -7.52
N SER A 52 3.10 -0.57 -7.49
CA SER A 52 4.48 -1.03 -7.37
C SER A 52 5.25 -0.07 -6.49
N PHE A 53 6.19 -0.61 -5.73
CA PHE A 53 7.13 0.20 -4.98
C PHE A 53 8.08 0.88 -5.96
N ARG A 54 8.06 2.21 -6.00
CA ARG A 54 8.99 3.00 -6.81
C ARG A 54 9.58 4.11 -5.95
N MET A 55 10.88 4.34 -6.16
CA MET A 55 11.51 5.56 -5.69
C MET A 55 11.05 6.68 -6.60
N ASP A 56 10.15 7.50 -6.09
CA ASP A 56 9.34 8.38 -6.90
C ASP A 56 9.77 9.80 -6.64
N GLY A 57 10.87 10.23 -7.29
CA GLY A 57 11.44 11.59 -7.18
C GLY A 57 10.52 12.73 -7.66
N ARG A 58 9.22 12.47 -7.77
CA ARG A 58 8.16 13.40 -8.11
C ARG A 58 7.90 14.39 -6.96
N PRO A 59 7.37 15.58 -7.28
CA PRO A 59 6.99 16.57 -6.27
C PRO A 59 5.95 15.99 -5.31
N PHE A 60 6.07 16.38 -4.04
CA PHE A 60 5.01 16.17 -3.07
C PHE A 60 3.81 17.05 -3.44
N ASP A 61 2.62 16.48 -3.30
CA ASP A 61 1.35 17.11 -3.66
C ASP A 61 0.39 16.87 -2.49
N GLU A 62 -0.02 17.95 -1.84
CA GLU A 62 -0.85 17.93 -0.63
C GLU A 62 -2.28 17.46 -0.89
N GLU A 63 -2.75 17.43 -2.14
CA GLU A 63 -4.10 16.94 -2.46
C GLU A 63 -4.14 15.41 -2.44
N ILE A 64 -3.10 14.76 -2.96
CA ILE A 64 -3.04 13.31 -3.16
C ILE A 64 -2.13 12.58 -2.16
N HIS A 65 -1.19 13.28 -1.52
CA HIS A 65 -0.18 12.68 -0.66
C HIS A 65 -0.28 13.15 0.79
N LYS A 66 0.03 12.23 1.70
CA LYS A 66 0.18 12.48 3.14
C LYS A 66 1.60 12.16 3.59
N LYS A 67 2.23 13.10 4.30
CA LYS A 67 3.56 12.91 4.87
C LYS A 67 3.56 11.84 5.95
N PHE A 68 4.40 10.82 5.78
CA PHE A 68 4.68 9.84 6.83
C PHE A 68 5.55 10.46 7.93
N HIS A 69 5.48 9.93 9.16
CA HIS A 69 6.10 10.56 10.33
C HIS A 69 7.64 10.69 10.26
N THR A 70 8.31 9.92 9.40
CA THR A 70 9.77 9.99 9.17
C THR A 70 10.17 10.96 8.06
N SER A 71 9.22 11.65 7.43
CA SER A 71 9.52 12.59 6.35
C SER A 71 10.27 13.83 6.84
N ALA A 72 11.09 14.40 5.95
CA ALA A 72 11.71 15.70 6.19
C ALA A 72 10.61 16.76 6.29
N ARG A 73 10.69 17.62 7.31
CA ARG A 73 9.69 18.66 7.59
C ARG A 73 9.43 19.54 6.36
N ASP A 74 10.52 20.02 5.75
CA ASP A 74 10.50 20.92 4.59
C ASP A 74 10.74 20.18 3.27
N GLY A 75 10.58 18.86 3.28
CA GLY A 75 10.74 18.03 2.09
C GLY A 75 9.72 18.41 1.02
N THR A 76 10.19 18.46 -0.23
CA THR A 76 9.39 18.76 -1.42
C THR A 76 9.36 17.61 -2.43
N ILE A 77 10.25 16.62 -2.30
CA ILE A 77 10.34 15.48 -3.20
C ILE A 77 9.90 14.20 -2.49
N VAL A 78 8.98 13.47 -3.11
CA VAL A 78 8.65 12.12 -2.68
C VAL A 78 9.88 11.23 -2.84
N SER A 79 10.23 10.47 -1.80
CA SER A 79 11.26 9.44 -1.89
C SER A 79 10.61 8.13 -2.30
N TYR A 80 9.60 7.69 -1.57
CA TYR A 80 8.85 6.46 -1.86
C TYR A 80 7.49 6.48 -1.15
N CYS A 81 6.57 5.63 -1.63
CA CYS A 81 5.26 5.41 -1.03
C CYS A 81 5.34 4.34 0.06
N VAL A 82 4.81 4.66 1.25
CA VAL A 82 4.73 3.78 2.42
C VAL A 82 3.47 2.95 2.38
N TRP A 83 2.34 3.59 2.06
CA TRP A 83 1.04 2.95 2.02
C TRP A 83 0.27 3.36 0.77
N PRO A 84 -0.12 2.40 -0.09
CA PRO A 84 -0.93 2.70 -1.27
C PRO A 84 -2.37 3.04 -0.86
N ALA A 85 -3.03 3.84 -1.68
CA ALA A 85 -4.46 4.13 -1.58
C ALA A 85 -5.25 3.31 -2.59
N LEU A 86 -6.56 3.18 -2.39
CA LEU A 86 -7.44 2.51 -3.35
C LEU A 86 -7.77 3.48 -4.48
N SER A 87 -7.79 2.99 -5.72
CA SER A 87 -8.26 3.73 -6.89
C SER A 87 -9.22 2.89 -7.73
N GLN A 88 -10.12 3.57 -8.43
CA GLN A 88 -10.98 3.02 -9.47
C GLN A 88 -10.80 3.86 -10.72
N ASN A 89 -10.59 3.24 -11.87
CA ASN A 89 -10.39 3.96 -13.14
C ASN A 89 -9.33 5.08 -13.07
N GLY A 90 -8.27 4.89 -12.27
CA GLY A 90 -7.22 5.88 -12.08
C GLY A 90 -7.59 7.05 -11.14
N VAL A 91 -8.77 7.03 -10.53
CA VAL A 91 -9.22 8.02 -9.54
C VAL A 91 -9.11 7.42 -8.14
N LEU A 92 -8.47 8.13 -7.20
CA LEU A 92 -8.40 7.70 -5.80
C LEU A 92 -9.80 7.65 -5.19
N ILE A 93 -10.14 6.54 -4.57
CA ILE A 93 -11.43 6.31 -3.92
C ILE A 93 -11.27 6.69 -2.45
N SER A 94 -12.10 7.64 -2.01
CA SER A 94 -12.13 8.28 -0.68
C SER A 94 -11.10 9.38 -0.46
N ASP A 95 -11.28 10.15 0.61
CA ASP A 95 -10.35 11.19 1.10
C ASP A 95 -9.02 10.62 1.63
N LEU A 96 -8.72 9.35 1.34
CA LEU A 96 -7.49 8.67 1.75
C LEU A 96 -6.35 9.02 0.79
N GLN A 97 -5.47 9.87 1.27
CA GLN A 97 -4.22 10.22 0.60
C GLN A 97 -3.19 9.09 0.68
N ILE A 98 -2.32 9.01 -0.33
CA ILE A 98 -1.21 8.07 -0.38
C ILE A 98 -0.17 8.49 0.66
N GLU A 99 0.20 7.59 1.58
CA GLU A 99 1.24 7.92 2.56
C GLU A 99 2.63 7.78 1.94
N VAL A 100 3.42 8.86 2.03
CA VAL A 100 4.73 8.96 1.38
C VAL A 100 5.80 9.48 2.33
N VAL A 101 7.03 9.03 2.13
CA VAL A 101 8.20 9.65 2.74
C VAL A 101 8.71 10.73 1.81
N VAL A 102 8.80 11.95 2.30
CA VAL A 102 9.30 13.11 1.56
C VAL A 102 10.70 13.47 2.05
N LYS A 103 11.58 13.84 1.13
CA LYS A 103 12.94 14.32 1.40
C LYS A 103 13.13 15.69 0.78
N ASN A 104 14.11 16.43 1.31
CA ASN A 104 14.59 17.62 0.62
C ASN A 104 15.28 17.18 -0.68
N LEU A 105 15.27 18.02 -1.71
CA LEU A 105 16.34 17.98 -2.71
C LEU A 105 17.63 18.20 -1.93
N SER A 106 18.29 17.14 -1.49
CA SER A 106 19.70 17.26 -1.28
C SER A 106 20.29 17.37 -2.67
N THR A 107 21.01 18.46 -2.91
CA THR A 107 22.00 18.57 -3.98
C THR A 107 23.13 17.56 -3.70
N ASP A 108 22.81 16.28 -3.50
CA ASP A 108 23.77 15.20 -3.35
C ASP A 108 23.92 14.50 -4.70
N ARG A 109 24.15 15.30 -5.75
CA ARG A 109 25.25 14.97 -6.65
C ARG A 109 26.52 15.32 -5.88
N GLN A 110 26.91 14.46 -4.93
CA GLN A 110 28.31 14.44 -4.54
C GLN A 110 29.09 14.00 -5.77
N THR A 111 29.61 15.00 -6.49
CA THR A 111 30.79 14.86 -7.31
C THR A 111 31.86 14.30 -6.38
N VAL A 112 32.01 12.98 -6.36
CA VAL A 112 33.21 12.35 -5.82
C VAL A 112 34.30 12.67 -6.84
N GLU A 113 34.93 13.84 -6.70
CA GLU A 113 36.26 14.07 -7.27
C GLU A 113 37.22 13.13 -6.53
N ARG A 114 37.29 11.87 -6.98
CA ARG A 114 38.49 11.07 -6.80
C ARG A 114 39.47 11.50 -7.87
N ASN A 115 40.47 12.26 -7.45
CA ASN A 115 41.69 12.47 -8.21
C ASN A 115 42.21 11.10 -8.71
N GLY A 116 42.24 10.92 -10.04
CA GLY A 116 42.83 9.75 -10.70
C GLY A 116 41.82 8.88 -11.46
N ASP A 117 41.66 9.20 -12.74
CA ASP A 117 41.39 8.27 -13.86
C ASP A 117 40.27 7.22 -13.74
N MET A 118 39.02 7.64 -13.98
CA MET A 118 38.11 6.96 -14.92
C MET A 118 36.86 7.81 -15.14
N LYS A 119 36.70 8.36 -16.36
CA LYS A 119 35.53 9.15 -16.74
C LYS A 119 34.39 8.20 -17.12
N VAL A 120 33.57 7.79 -16.14
CA VAL A 120 32.30 7.10 -16.44
C VAL A 120 31.26 8.17 -16.76
N ILE A 121 31.00 8.36 -18.05
CA ILE A 121 29.89 9.18 -18.53
C ILE A 121 28.63 8.33 -18.33
N ILE A 122 27.84 8.63 -17.31
CA ILE A 122 26.46 8.16 -17.24
C ILE A 122 25.63 9.23 -17.95
N GLU A 123 25.39 9.04 -19.24
CA GLU A 123 24.40 9.83 -19.96
C GLU A 123 23.03 9.59 -19.29
N GLN A 124 22.42 10.66 -18.80
CA GLN A 124 20.98 10.63 -18.55
C GLN A 124 20.31 10.43 -19.91
N PRO A 125 19.31 9.54 -20.05
CA PRO A 125 18.51 9.52 -21.25
C PRO A 125 17.76 10.85 -21.32
N GLN A 126 18.15 11.70 -22.28
CA GLN A 126 17.37 12.87 -22.63
C GLN A 126 16.17 12.38 -23.45
N ASP A 127 14.98 12.69 -22.95
CA ASP A 127 13.75 12.57 -23.73
C ASP A 127 13.89 13.37 -25.03
N SER A 128 13.73 12.68 -26.16
CA SER A 128 13.37 13.29 -27.44
C SER A 128 12.42 12.37 -28.20
N GLN A 129 11.55 13.00 -28.96
CA GLN A 129 10.20 12.58 -29.30
C GLN A 129 10.08 11.45 -30.35
N ILE A 130 8.99 10.67 -30.20
CA ILE A 130 8.09 10.08 -31.22
C ILE A 130 8.74 9.33 -32.41
N SER A 131 8.57 8.01 -32.48
CA SER A 131 7.72 7.32 -33.49
C SER A 131 7.84 5.78 -33.41
N GLU A 132 6.67 5.16 -33.60
CA GLU A 132 6.30 3.79 -33.98
C GLU A 132 7.27 2.58 -33.89
N ASP A 133 6.69 1.55 -33.27
CA ASP A 133 6.70 0.13 -33.63
C ASP A 133 7.79 -0.85 -33.13
N THR A 134 7.23 -1.98 -32.69
CA THR A 134 7.77 -3.34 -32.52
C THR A 134 8.57 -3.71 -31.27
N SER A 135 7.82 -4.33 -30.36
CA SER A 135 8.13 -5.63 -29.73
C SER A 135 9.25 -5.71 -28.69
N SER A 136 8.90 -6.45 -27.63
CA SER A 136 9.78 -7.27 -26.80
C SER A 136 9.89 -6.82 -25.33
N SER A 137 9.16 -7.59 -24.52
CA SER A 137 9.54 -8.10 -23.20
C SER A 137 9.70 -7.12 -22.05
N ASP A 138 8.59 -6.83 -21.37
CA ASP A 138 8.58 -6.35 -19.99
C ASP A 138 8.99 -7.48 -19.01
N PRO A 139 9.87 -7.23 -18.03
CA PRO A 139 10.08 -8.15 -16.93
C PRO A 139 8.91 -8.04 -15.93
N ILE A 140 8.00 -9.01 -15.98
CA ILE A 140 6.95 -9.20 -14.98
C ILE A 140 7.59 -9.79 -13.71
N CYS A 141 7.60 -9.02 -12.63
CA CYS A 141 7.99 -9.50 -11.30
C CYS A 141 6.72 -9.83 -10.51
N TYR A 142 6.44 -11.12 -10.32
CA TYR A 142 5.40 -11.59 -9.41
C TYR A 142 5.91 -11.53 -7.97
N ILE A 143 5.12 -10.97 -7.05
CA ILE A 143 5.31 -11.16 -5.61
C ILE A 143 4.41 -12.34 -5.21
N LEU A 144 5.04 -13.43 -4.76
CA LEU A 144 4.39 -14.57 -4.07
C LEU A 144 4.01 -14.20 -2.64
#